data_AF-A0A1C5F2Y5-F1
#
_entry.id   AF-A0A1C5F2Y5-F1
#
_cell.length_a   1.000
_cell.length_b   1.000
_cell.length_c   1.000
_cell.angle_alpha   90.00
_cell.angle_beta   90.00
_cell.angle_gamma   90.00
#
_symmetry.space_group_name_H-M   'P 1'
#
loop_
_entity.id
_entity.type
_entity.pdbx_description
1 polymer ?
#
loop_
_entity_poly.entity_id
_entity_poly.type
_entity_poly.pdbx_seq_one_letter_code
_entity_poly.pdbx_strand_id
1 'polypeptide(L)'
;MKLLVTGGAGFIGSHFVRRMLRADDIEQITVLDALTYAGSRSNLGQAFLDPKLEFVVGDICNAGLDDVRLVDFDVDRTVPHLCQVLIPNRDEVHARLRARGIGVGVHYPPSHLQPAFAQWRRDLPATEQASHEILTLPLHQHLTEADIDQVVTALGQALTEARTTLHTGQSQQ
;
A
#
# COMPACT_ATOMS: atom_id res chain seq x y z
N MET A 1 -12.98 5.51 30.81
CA MET A 1 -12.59 4.66 29.66
C MET A 1 -11.15 4.96 29.20
N LYS A 2 -10.38 3.94 28.81
CA LYS A 2 -9.03 4.08 28.24
C LYS A 2 -9.05 3.88 26.72
N LEU A 3 -8.29 4.68 25.97
CA LEU A 3 -8.32 4.72 24.51
C LEU A 3 -6.92 4.60 23.90
N LEU A 4 -6.72 3.67 22.95
CA LEU A 4 -5.53 3.62 22.10
C LEU A 4 -5.82 4.37 20.80
N VAL A 5 -4.95 5.31 20.43
CA VAL A 5 -5.04 6.06 19.17
C VAL A 5 -3.77 5.82 18.37
N THR A 6 -3.86 4.98 17.34
CA THR A 6 -2.77 4.79 16.38
C THR A 6 -2.70 6.00 15.43
N GLY A 7 -1.50 6.48 15.11
CA GLY A 7 -1.34 7.67 14.26
C GLY A 7 -1.79 8.99 14.93
N GLY A 8 -1.91 9.01 16.27
CA GLY A 8 -2.44 10.14 17.04
C GLY A 8 -1.58 11.41 17.04
N ALA A 9 -0.34 11.37 16.53
CA ALA A 9 0.49 12.55 16.28
C ALA A 9 0.29 13.14 14.88
N GLY A 10 -0.51 12.49 14.03
CA GLY A 10 -0.85 12.95 12.68
C GLY A 10 -1.77 14.16 12.65
N PHE A 11 -2.04 14.69 11.45
CA PHE A 11 -2.90 15.86 11.25
C PHE A 11 -4.27 15.70 11.95
N ILE A 12 -5.12 14.76 11.52
CA ILE A 12 -6.45 14.54 12.12
C ILE A 12 -6.34 13.85 13.49
N GLY A 13 -5.44 12.86 13.63
CA GLY A 13 -5.23 12.13 14.87
C GLY A 13 -4.94 13.06 16.06
N SER A 14 -4.10 14.08 15.86
CA SER A 14 -3.78 15.04 16.92
C SER A 14 -4.95 15.92 17.33
N HIS A 15 -5.86 16.26 16.41
CA HIS A 15 -7.08 16.99 16.72
C HIS A 15 -8.07 16.13 17.49
N PHE A 16 -8.22 14.86 17.10
CA PHE A 16 -9.05 13.88 17.79
C PHE A 16 -8.54 13.63 19.22
N VAL A 17 -7.25 13.37 19.41
CA VAL A 17 -6.62 13.22 20.73
C VAL A 17 -6.88 14.45 21.60
N ARG A 18 -6.63 15.66 21.08
CA ARG A 18 -6.88 16.92 21.79
C ARG A 18 -8.35 17.11 22.18
N ARG A 19 -9.29 16.65 21.35
CA ARG A 19 -10.72 16.74 21.61
C ARG A 19 -11.19 15.72 22.65
N MET A 20 -10.60 14.53 22.67
CA MET A 20 -10.95 13.43 23.57
C MET A 20 -10.34 13.56 24.97
N LEU A 21 -9.17 14.20 25.10
CA LEU A 21 -8.61 14.52 26.43
C LEU A 21 -9.54 15.41 27.28
N ARG A 22 -10.38 16.22 26.62
CA ARG A 22 -11.38 17.10 27.25
C ARG A 22 -12.70 16.42 27.61
N ALA A 23 -12.87 15.14 27.27
CA ALA A 23 -14.08 14.41 27.62
C ALA A 23 -13.98 13.84 29.05
N ASP A 24 -15.09 13.92 29.80
CA ASP A 24 -15.12 13.58 31.22
C ASP A 24 -15.07 12.07 31.47
N ASP A 25 -15.50 11.26 30.50
CA ASP A 25 -15.52 9.80 30.55
C ASP A 25 -14.20 9.15 30.07
N ILE A 26 -13.24 9.94 29.60
CA ILE A 26 -11.91 9.47 29.21
C ILE A 26 -10.95 9.59 30.40
N GLU A 27 -10.42 8.44 30.82
CA GLU A 27 -9.44 8.29 31.90
C GLU A 27 -8.00 8.36 31.39
N GLN A 28 -7.74 7.83 30.19
CA GLN A 28 -6.40 7.75 29.62
C GLN A 28 -6.47 7.62 28.10
N ILE A 29 -5.56 8.28 27.37
CA ILE A 29 -5.34 8.11 25.94
C ILE A 29 -3.89 7.71 25.72
N THR A 30 -3.64 6.55 25.14
CA THR A 30 -2.32 6.14 24.65
C THR A 30 -2.26 6.42 23.16
N VAL A 31 -1.33 7.27 22.72
CA VAL A 31 -1.04 7.50 21.31
C VAL A 31 0.10 6.59 20.90
N LEU A 32 -0.13 5.70 19.93
CA LEU A 32 0.91 4.90 19.29
C LEU A 32 1.16 5.46 17.89
N ASP A 33 2.31 6.07 17.65
CA ASP A 33 2.58 6.72 16.37
C ASP A 33 4.00 6.45 15.88
N ALA A 34 4.14 5.99 14.64
CA ALA A 34 5.44 5.69 14.05
C ALA A 34 6.25 6.96 13.69
N LEU A 35 5.62 8.13 13.71
CA LEU A 35 6.21 9.43 13.35
C LEU A 35 6.80 9.47 11.92
N THR A 36 6.20 8.73 10.98
CA THR A 36 6.71 8.55 9.61
C THR A 36 6.06 9.44 8.55
N TYR A 37 4.72 9.56 8.51
CA TYR A 37 3.97 10.33 7.49
C TYR A 37 3.82 11.83 7.84
N ALA A 38 2.83 12.17 8.66
CA ALA A 38 2.54 13.52 9.16
C ALA A 38 2.48 13.54 10.69
N GLY A 39 2.96 12.45 11.30
CA GLY A 39 3.10 12.30 12.73
C GLY A 39 4.20 13.23 13.22
N SER A 40 3.82 14.26 13.96
CA SER A 40 4.76 15.13 14.64
C SER A 40 4.31 15.36 16.05
N ARG A 41 5.24 15.28 17.00
CA ARG A 41 4.98 15.68 18.38
C ARG A 41 4.47 17.14 18.42
N SER A 42 4.94 18.03 17.54
CA SER A 42 4.44 19.41 17.49
C SER A 42 2.92 19.51 17.24
N ASN A 43 2.30 18.53 16.58
CA ASN A 43 0.86 18.54 16.29
C ASN A 43 0.00 18.30 17.54
N LEU A 44 0.53 17.55 18.52
CA LEU A 44 -0.12 17.35 19.81
C LEU A 44 0.11 18.55 20.74
N GLY A 45 1.24 19.25 20.60
CA GLY A 45 1.50 20.53 21.28
C GLY A 45 1.28 20.45 22.79
N GLN A 46 0.39 21.28 23.33
CA GLN A 46 0.08 21.30 24.76
C GLN A 46 -0.59 20.01 25.29
N ALA A 47 -1.06 19.12 24.42
CA ALA A 47 -1.63 17.84 24.85
C ALA A 47 -0.62 16.98 25.64
N PHE A 48 0.69 17.16 25.42
CA PHE A 48 1.74 16.49 26.21
C PHE A 48 1.77 16.90 27.69
N LEU A 49 1.09 17.99 28.06
CA LEU A 49 0.98 18.43 29.45
C LEU A 49 -0.23 17.80 30.15
N ASP A 50 -1.12 17.15 29.41
CA ASP A 50 -2.30 16.51 29.99
C ASP A 50 -1.92 15.16 30.61
N PRO A 51 -2.18 14.95 31.92
CA PRO A 51 -1.78 13.72 32.61
C PRO A 51 -2.51 12.47 32.09
N LYS A 52 -3.59 12.63 31.32
CA LYS A 52 -4.29 11.52 30.68
C LYS A 52 -3.58 11.01 29.42
N LEU A 53 -2.62 11.76 28.86
CA LEU A 53 -1.94 11.39 27.61
C LEU A 53 -0.67 10.58 27.87
N GLU A 54 -0.62 9.39 27.27
CA GLU A 54 0.59 8.58 27.11
C GLU A 54 0.97 8.56 25.62
N PHE A 55 2.28 8.64 25.32
CA PHE A 55 2.76 8.65 23.94
C PHE A 55 3.84 7.59 23.73
N VAL A 56 3.60 6.70 22.78
CA VAL A 56 4.45 5.57 22.41
C VAL A 56 4.84 5.72 20.95
N VAL A 57 6.13 5.61 20.65
CA VAL A 57 6.61 5.56 19.27
C VAL A 57 6.63 4.10 18.83
N GLY A 58 5.90 3.76 17.76
CA GLY A 58 5.87 2.38 17.24
C GLY A 58 4.93 2.19 16.05
N ASP A 59 5.13 1.09 15.32
CA ASP A 59 4.40 0.75 14.10
C ASP A 59 3.36 -0.37 14.34
N ILE A 60 2.11 -0.10 13.96
CA ILE A 60 0.97 -1.00 14.11
C ILE A 60 0.96 -2.12 13.06
N CYS A 61 1.68 -1.97 11.95
CA CYS A 61 1.73 -2.92 10.84
C CYS A 61 2.53 -4.21 11.13
N ASN A 62 2.97 -4.41 12.37
CA ASN A 62 3.70 -5.61 12.77
C ASN A 62 2.78 -6.85 12.96
N ALA A 63 1.95 -7.21 11.96
CA ALA A 63 1.14 -8.45 11.98
C ALA A 63 0.71 -9.02 10.59
N GLY A 64 1.39 -10.07 10.12
CA GLY A 64 0.88 -11.35 9.52
C GLY A 64 -0.09 -11.41 8.32
N LEU A 65 0.41 -11.29 7.07
CA LEU A 65 -0.20 -11.86 5.84
C LEU A 65 0.91 -12.38 4.90
N ASP A 66 0.86 -13.65 4.49
CA ASP A 66 2.06 -14.39 4.07
C ASP A 66 2.46 -14.31 2.57
N ASP A 67 1.56 -14.01 1.62
CA ASP A 67 1.88 -14.10 0.16
C ASP A 67 1.48 -12.90 -0.71
N VAL A 68 0.95 -11.82 -0.13
CA VAL A 68 0.62 -10.59 -0.87
C VAL A 68 1.36 -9.43 -0.25
N ARG A 69 2.27 -8.84 -1.04
CA ARG A 69 2.98 -7.63 -0.65
C ARG A 69 2.38 -6.45 -1.41
N LEU A 70 1.56 -5.67 -0.71
CA LEU A 70 1.26 -4.33 -1.15
C LEU A 70 2.57 -3.53 -1.18
N VAL A 71 2.71 -2.66 -2.17
CA VAL A 71 3.68 -1.58 -2.05
C VAL A 71 3.19 -0.72 -0.87
N ASP A 72 4.06 -0.45 0.09
CA ASP A 72 3.72 0.28 1.31
C ASP A 72 3.36 1.74 0.96
N PHE A 73 2.07 2.03 0.81
CA PHE A 73 1.52 3.38 0.68
C PHE A 73 0.18 3.49 1.41
N ASP A 74 0.01 4.57 2.15
CA ASP A 74 -1.20 4.88 2.91
C ASP A 74 -2.32 5.29 1.94
N VAL A 75 -3.25 4.37 1.65
CA VAL A 75 -4.38 4.56 0.71
C VAL A 75 -5.37 5.65 1.17
N ASP A 76 -5.39 5.96 2.47
CA ASP A 76 -6.27 6.98 3.05
C ASP A 76 -5.59 8.36 3.13
N ARG A 77 -4.28 8.42 2.83
CA ARG A 77 -3.46 9.65 2.88
C ARG A 77 -2.64 9.91 1.62
N THR A 78 -2.93 9.16 0.55
CA THR A 78 -2.36 9.28 -0.78
C THR A 78 -3.51 9.29 -1.78
N VAL A 79 -3.55 10.23 -2.73
CA VAL A 79 -4.35 10.04 -3.95
C VAL A 79 -3.49 9.19 -4.86
N PRO A 80 -3.74 7.87 -5.01
CA PRO A 80 -2.88 7.07 -5.86
C PRO A 80 -3.09 7.56 -7.29
N HIS A 81 -2.04 8.10 -7.90
CA HIS A 81 -2.07 8.34 -9.33
C HIS A 81 -2.17 7.02 -10.11
N LEU A 82 -1.67 5.93 -9.49
CA LEU A 82 -1.65 4.57 -10.03
C LEU A 82 -2.02 3.58 -8.91
N CYS A 83 -2.80 2.54 -9.23
CA CYS A 83 -2.99 1.38 -8.37
C CYS A 83 -1.96 0.31 -8.75
N GLN A 84 -0.84 0.25 -8.05
CA GLN A 84 0.25 -0.68 -8.37
C GLN A 84 0.27 -1.87 -7.39
N VAL A 85 0.42 -3.06 -7.95
CA VAL A 85 0.56 -4.32 -7.19
C VAL A 85 1.81 -5.06 -7.67
N LEU A 86 2.43 -5.84 -6.78
CA LEU A 86 3.51 -6.74 -7.15
C LEU A 86 2.92 -8.14 -7.33
N ILE A 87 3.10 -8.73 -8.50
CA ILE A 87 2.61 -10.07 -8.81
C ILE A 87 3.70 -10.92 -9.47
N PRO A 88 3.85 -12.19 -9.06
CA PRO A 88 4.70 -13.12 -9.80
C PRO A 88 4.10 -13.38 -11.18
N ASN A 89 4.96 -13.62 -12.19
CA ASN A 89 4.55 -13.87 -13.57
C ASN A 89 3.66 -12.76 -14.16
N ARG A 90 3.99 -11.50 -13.84
CA ARG A 90 3.25 -10.30 -14.21
C ARG A 90 2.83 -10.25 -15.67
N ASP A 91 3.72 -10.63 -16.59
CA ASP A 91 3.48 -10.53 -18.03
C ASP A 91 2.33 -11.45 -18.50
N GLU A 92 2.22 -12.66 -17.92
CA GLU A 92 1.12 -13.57 -18.24
C GLU A 92 -0.22 -13.05 -17.70
N VAL A 93 -0.22 -12.58 -16.44
CA VAL A 93 -1.41 -11.99 -15.81
C VAL A 93 -1.86 -10.73 -16.57
N HIS A 94 -0.90 -9.90 -17.01
CA HIS A 94 -1.15 -8.71 -17.84
C HIS A 94 -1.85 -9.09 -19.14
N ALA A 95 -1.33 -10.07 -19.89
CA ALA A 95 -1.93 -10.52 -21.14
C ALA A 95 -3.37 -11.05 -20.94
N ARG A 96 -3.58 -11.84 -19.88
CA ARG A 96 -4.90 -12.40 -19.52
C ARG A 96 -5.93 -11.32 -19.16
N LEU A 97 -5.52 -10.27 -18.45
CA LEU A 97 -6.38 -9.14 -18.11
C LEU A 97 -6.75 -8.33 -19.36
N ARG A 98 -5.79 -8.08 -20.25
CA ARG A 98 -6.06 -7.38 -21.53
C ARG A 98 -7.00 -8.17 -22.45
N ALA A 99 -6.86 -9.49 -22.51
CA ALA A 99 -7.77 -10.35 -23.26
C ALA A 99 -9.23 -10.29 -22.76
N ARG A 100 -9.43 -9.93 -21.48
CA ARG A 100 -10.74 -9.71 -20.85
C ARG A 100 -11.21 -8.25 -20.94
N GLY A 101 -10.51 -7.41 -21.70
CA GLY A 101 -10.85 -5.99 -21.86
C GLY A 101 -10.45 -5.09 -20.69
N ILE A 102 -9.64 -5.57 -19.73
CA ILE A 102 -9.19 -4.76 -18.60
C ILE A 102 -7.95 -3.94 -19.00
N GLY A 103 -8.02 -2.62 -18.81
CA GLY A 103 -6.96 -1.68 -19.15
C GLY A 103 -5.82 -1.67 -18.12
N VAL A 104 -4.86 -2.59 -18.25
CA VAL A 104 -3.67 -2.69 -17.37
C VAL A 104 -2.37 -2.22 -18.03
N GLY A 105 -1.42 -1.76 -17.22
CA GLY A 105 -0.13 -1.21 -17.67
C GLY A 105 1.07 -1.56 -16.77
N VAL A 106 2.22 -1.01 -17.13
CA VAL A 106 3.49 -1.11 -16.38
C VAL A 106 4.09 0.28 -16.27
N HIS A 107 4.32 0.75 -15.03
CA HIS A 107 4.87 2.08 -14.76
C HIS A 107 6.03 1.96 -13.74
N TYR A 108 7.28 2.10 -14.14
CA TYR A 108 7.82 2.23 -15.50
C TYR A 108 8.92 1.17 -15.71
N PRO A 109 9.26 0.80 -16.95
CA PRO A 109 10.44 -0.03 -17.19
C PRO A 109 11.71 0.66 -16.63
N PRO A 110 12.71 -0.08 -16.13
CA PRO A 110 13.87 0.51 -15.48
C PRO A 110 14.64 1.44 -16.40
N SER A 111 14.86 2.68 -15.97
CA SER A 111 15.51 3.70 -16.80
C SER A 111 16.95 3.31 -17.15
N HIS A 112 17.70 2.69 -16.23
CA HIS A 112 19.10 2.30 -16.45
C HIS A 112 19.30 1.20 -17.50
N LEU A 113 18.21 0.54 -17.92
CA LEU A 113 18.21 -0.42 -19.02
C LEU A 113 17.78 0.19 -20.36
N GLN A 114 17.31 1.44 -20.38
CA GLN A 114 16.86 2.09 -21.61
C GLN A 114 18.05 2.62 -22.43
N PRO A 115 17.99 2.59 -23.78
CA PRO A 115 19.08 3.05 -24.64
C PRO A 115 19.55 4.48 -24.33
N ALA A 116 18.64 5.38 -23.97
CA ALA A 116 18.95 6.77 -23.65
C ALA A 116 19.83 6.96 -22.39
N PHE A 117 19.87 5.96 -21.51
CA PHE A 117 20.63 5.99 -20.26
C PHE A 117 21.88 5.10 -20.31
N ALA A 118 22.28 4.61 -21.48
CA ALA A 118 23.37 3.64 -21.62
C ALA A 118 24.68 4.05 -20.91
N GLN A 119 25.00 5.35 -20.89
CA GLN A 119 26.19 5.88 -20.22
C GLN A 119 26.15 5.81 -18.68
N TRP A 120 24.97 5.68 -18.07
CA TRP A 120 24.76 5.56 -16.62
C TRP A 120 24.29 4.18 -16.19
N ARG A 121 24.35 3.20 -17.11
CA ARG A 121 23.96 1.82 -16.84
C ARG A 121 24.80 1.26 -15.69
N ARG A 122 24.11 0.60 -14.78
CA ARG A 122 24.68 -0.14 -13.66
C ARG A 122 23.68 -1.23 -13.26
N ASP A 123 24.15 -2.30 -12.65
CA ASP A 123 23.26 -3.36 -12.20
C ASP A 123 22.48 -2.88 -10.98
N LEU A 124 21.16 -2.93 -11.07
CA LEU A 124 20.24 -2.56 -9.99
C LEU A 124 19.26 -3.71 -9.77
N PRO A 125 19.71 -4.84 -9.18
CA PRO A 125 18.95 -6.09 -9.16
C PRO A 125 17.59 -5.95 -8.46
N ALA A 126 17.49 -5.13 -7.42
CA ALA A 126 16.22 -4.86 -6.75
C ALA A 126 15.22 -4.10 -7.65
N THR A 127 15.70 -3.11 -8.40
CA THR A 127 14.88 -2.35 -9.37
C THR A 127 14.44 -3.25 -10.52
N GLU A 128 15.35 -4.08 -11.01
CA GLU A 128 15.09 -5.04 -12.09
C GLU A 128 14.03 -6.05 -11.66
N GLN A 129 14.21 -6.67 -10.48
CA GLN A 129 13.23 -7.58 -9.90
C GLN A 129 11.85 -6.91 -9.75
N ALA A 130 11.78 -5.74 -9.12
CA ALA A 130 10.51 -5.03 -8.94
C ALA A 130 9.83 -4.74 -10.29
N SER A 131 10.59 -4.41 -11.33
CA SER A 131 10.02 -4.14 -12.67
C SER A 131 9.38 -5.35 -13.34
N HIS A 132 9.85 -6.56 -13.02
CA HIS A 132 9.26 -7.82 -13.48
C HIS A 132 7.96 -8.17 -12.73
N GLU A 133 7.71 -7.55 -11.58
CA GLU A 133 6.57 -7.88 -10.71
C GLU A 133 5.47 -6.79 -10.73
N ILE A 134 5.81 -5.52 -10.99
CA ILE A 134 4.86 -4.39 -10.93
C ILE A 134 3.77 -4.51 -12.01
N LEU A 135 2.50 -4.61 -11.62
CA LEU A 135 1.35 -4.40 -12.49
C LEU A 135 0.61 -3.14 -12.05
N THR A 136 0.16 -2.32 -13.01
CA THR A 136 -0.75 -1.20 -12.75
C THR A 136 -2.17 -1.58 -13.13
N LEU A 137 -3.09 -1.55 -12.16
CA LEU A 137 -4.52 -1.76 -12.34
C LEU A 137 -5.24 -0.46 -12.74
N PRO A 138 -6.44 -0.54 -13.36
CA PRO A 138 -7.23 0.64 -13.69
C PRO A 138 -7.53 1.49 -12.44
N LEU A 139 -7.29 2.79 -12.55
CA LEU A 139 -7.63 3.75 -11.51
C LEU A 139 -7.96 5.11 -12.14
N HIS A 140 -9.23 5.51 -12.10
CA HIS A 140 -9.68 6.83 -12.55
C HIS A 140 -11.02 7.20 -11.92
N GLN A 141 -11.34 8.50 -11.87
CA GLN A 141 -12.53 9.04 -11.20
C GLN A 141 -13.89 8.51 -11.70
N HIS A 142 -13.95 7.96 -12.92
CA HIS A 142 -15.19 7.41 -13.49
C HIS A 142 -15.42 5.92 -13.22
N LEU A 143 -14.56 5.25 -12.44
CA LEU A 143 -14.79 3.84 -12.08
C LEU A 143 -15.99 3.74 -11.14
N THR A 144 -16.90 2.84 -11.47
CA THR A 144 -18.02 2.46 -10.60
C THR A 144 -17.63 1.26 -9.72
N GLU A 145 -18.42 0.97 -8.68
CA GLU A 145 -18.25 -0.24 -7.87
C GLU A 145 -18.31 -1.52 -8.74
N ALA A 146 -19.18 -1.54 -9.77
CA ALA A 146 -19.26 -2.65 -10.71
C ALA A 146 -17.98 -2.82 -11.55
N ASP A 147 -17.35 -1.70 -11.96
CA ASP A 147 -16.07 -1.75 -12.68
C ASP A 147 -14.97 -2.29 -11.77
N ILE A 148 -14.96 -1.88 -10.49
CA ILE A 148 -14.01 -2.37 -9.49
C ILE A 148 -14.19 -3.88 -9.28
N ASP A 149 -15.43 -4.34 -9.09
CA ASP A 149 -15.73 -5.76 -8.93
C ASP A 149 -15.32 -6.59 -10.16
N GLN A 150 -15.52 -6.06 -11.37
CA GLN A 150 -15.07 -6.69 -12.61
C GLN A 150 -13.54 -6.82 -12.65
N VAL A 151 -12.81 -5.77 -12.28
CA VAL A 151 -11.33 -5.77 -12.22
C VAL A 151 -10.83 -6.80 -11.20
N VAL A 152 -11.37 -6.78 -9.98
CA VAL A 152 -10.97 -7.68 -8.89
C VAL A 152 -11.27 -9.14 -9.26
N THR A 153 -12.44 -9.42 -9.83
CA THR A 153 -12.82 -10.76 -10.28
C THR A 153 -11.91 -11.27 -11.39
N ALA A 154 -11.65 -10.44 -12.41
CA ALA A 154 -10.77 -10.81 -13.52
C ALA A 154 -9.33 -11.04 -13.06
N LEU A 155 -8.84 -10.24 -12.11
CA LEU A 155 -7.51 -10.42 -11.51
C LEU A 155 -7.43 -11.75 -10.73
N GLY A 156 -8.42 -12.05 -9.90
CA GLY A 156 -8.49 -13.31 -9.16
C GLY A 156 -8.50 -14.54 -10.07
N GLN A 157 -9.23 -14.50 -11.18
CA GLN A 157 -9.23 -15.53 -12.21
C GLN A 157 -7.86 -15.67 -12.89
N ALA A 158 -7.28 -14.57 -13.35
CA ALA A 158 -5.98 -14.57 -14.03
C ALA A 158 -4.85 -15.11 -13.14
N LEU A 159 -4.84 -14.74 -11.85
CA LEU A 159 -3.87 -15.24 -10.86
C LEU A 159 -4.05 -16.75 -10.57
N THR A 160 -5.29 -17.25 -10.61
CA THR A 160 -5.57 -18.67 -10.41
C THR A 160 -5.11 -19.47 -11.63
N GLU A 161 -5.45 -19.02 -12.83
CA GLU A 161 -5.04 -19.65 -14.09
C GLU A 161 -3.52 -19.65 -14.29
N ALA A 162 -2.83 -18.56 -13.96
CA ALA A 162 -1.36 -18.50 -14.03
C ALA A 162 -0.72 -19.51 -13.06
N ARG A 163 -1.27 -19.67 -11.84
CA ARG A 163 -0.80 -20.69 -10.88
C ARG A 163 -1.02 -22.12 -11.37
N THR A 164 -2.16 -22.40 -12.01
CA THR A 164 -2.45 -23.72 -12.58
C THR A 164 -1.51 -24.03 -13.75
N THR A 165 -1.23 -23.05 -14.60
CA THR A 165 -0.33 -23.20 -15.77
C THR A 165 1.09 -23.57 -15.32
N LEU A 166 1.59 -22.98 -14.23
CA LEU A 166 2.88 -23.33 -13.61
C LEU A 166 2.92 -24.78 -13.10
N HIS A 167 1.83 -25.27 -12.49
CA HIS A 167 1.75 -26.65 -11.99
C HIS A 167 1.67 -27.69 -13.12
N THR A 168 0.95 -27.40 -14.20
CA THR A 168 0.92 -28.27 -15.39
C THR A 168 2.25 -28.26 -16.16
N GLY A 169 3.02 -27.16 -16.12
CA GLY A 169 4.34 -27.06 -16.74
C GLY A 169 5.46 -27.79 -16.00
N GLN A 170 5.34 -27.98 -14.68
CA GLN A 170 6.28 -28.79 -13.89
C GLN A 170 5.94 -30.28 -13.86
N SER A 171 4.81 -30.69 -14.44
CA SER A 171 4.40 -32.10 -14.54
C SER A 171 4.82 -32.76 -15.86
N GLN A 172 5.63 -32.08 -16.68
CA GLN A 172 6.17 -32.59 -17.96
C GLN A 172 7.70 -32.53 -18.05
N GLN A 173 8.42 -32.58 -16.93
CA GLN A 173 9.85 -32.90 -16.90
C GLN A 173 10.10 -34.18 -16.10
#